data_AF-A0A0P5S3L1-F1
#
_entry.id   AF-A0A0P5S3L1-F1
#
_cell.length_a   1.000
_cell.length_b   1.000
_cell.length_c   1.000
_cell.angle_alpha   90.00
_cell.angle_beta   90.00
_cell.angle_gamma   90.00
#
_symmetry.space_group_name_H-M   'P 1'
#
loop_
_entity.id
_entity.type
_entity.pdbx_description
1 polymer ?
#
loop_
_entity_poly.entity_id
_entity_poly.type
_entity_poly.pdbx_seq_one_letter_code
_entity_poly.pdbx_strand_id
1 'polypeptide(L)'
;MAPLGLIAYIHSIDAHVYLAVYVERGALKFRLSCGRQQMTLVETKYNVSDGDIHAIFMRFLKVEDRNSSSSFCMGSVKLNNSYSMNGEQRLADDEHFTWPGRLHIGGRPYGVPTPAELVFLPGIVGCAYNLEIDGQRLDMIADAVQGKALDECPDRRANCGGLRCLNGGICRANFDSNAQQNGDQQFDERGGGCICPMGWVGDQCEIRQCPCNPCQVNSTCLMSSNDQMICVCSYGRIGSLCEIAVNVTRPQFDGTFMGHSSYLSLTPPPFIREHFEMKFSFVTDDARQVALLLFIGQPINADQVTLAGIEEKKDFLAVSFIRGHVALTWDLGSGARRIFTARPVSVSTMGGHSVHVGMRGRVAWLQVNNQPTVTGRSPGLMSVLNAHPSLFLGGHSSFNHSRLPSDLPLHSGFRGCIYDLVFRSREFADRDQEFDHHNTINHWLPVVQSGRGVRQCSIPSCRLRMSKNSGENMTSLGSNDVEEPFEDVC
;
A
#
# COMPACT_ATOMS: atom_id res chain seq x y z
N MET A 1 -6.30 -1.04 17.13
CA MET A 1 -6.67 -1.78 18.31
C MET A 1 -7.52 -2.91 17.78
N ALA A 2 -7.01 -4.12 17.98
CA ALA A 2 -7.46 -5.30 17.25
C ALA A 2 -8.98 -5.50 17.46
N PRO A 3 -9.80 -5.46 16.40
CA PRO A 3 -11.24 -5.68 16.54
C PRO A 3 -11.57 -7.13 16.92
N LEU A 4 -10.58 -8.03 16.96
CA LEU A 4 -10.71 -9.44 17.30
C LEU A 4 -9.37 -9.95 17.86
N GLY A 5 -9.37 -10.68 18.98
CA GLY A 5 -8.14 -11.27 19.51
C GLY A 5 -8.33 -12.12 20.76
N LEU A 6 -7.70 -13.29 20.80
CA LEU A 6 -7.67 -14.20 21.96
C LEU A 6 -6.70 -13.67 23.02
N ILE A 7 -7.22 -13.34 24.21
CA ILE A 7 -6.44 -12.82 25.33
C ILE A 7 -5.87 -13.98 26.15
N ALA A 8 -6.75 -14.88 26.59
CA ALA A 8 -6.39 -15.99 27.45
C ALA A 8 -7.14 -17.26 27.02
N TYR A 9 -6.44 -18.39 27.03
CA TYR A 9 -7.03 -19.69 26.75
C TYR A 9 -6.47 -20.76 27.67
N ILE A 10 -7.37 -21.50 28.29
CA ILE A 10 -7.08 -22.55 29.26
C ILE A 10 -7.88 -23.78 28.84
N HIS A 11 -7.25 -24.94 28.72
CA HIS A 11 -7.92 -26.15 28.22
C HIS A 11 -7.41 -27.44 28.86
N SER A 12 -8.28 -28.45 28.93
CA SER A 12 -7.90 -29.85 29.21
C SER A 12 -7.23 -30.48 28.00
N ILE A 13 -6.65 -31.66 28.16
CA ILE A 13 -5.88 -32.36 27.12
C ILE A 13 -6.68 -32.51 25.82
N ASP A 14 -7.97 -32.84 25.93
CA ASP A 14 -8.86 -33.08 24.78
C ASP A 14 -9.69 -31.86 24.37
N ALA A 15 -9.46 -30.69 25.00
CA ALA A 15 -10.20 -29.43 24.80
C ALA A 15 -11.73 -29.51 24.97
N HIS A 16 -12.25 -30.55 25.62
CA HIS A 16 -13.65 -30.63 26.04
C HIS A 16 -13.96 -29.71 27.23
N VAL A 17 -13.00 -29.54 28.14
CA VAL A 17 -13.06 -28.59 29.25
C VAL A 17 -12.15 -27.42 28.91
N TYR A 18 -12.71 -26.22 28.79
CA TYR A 18 -11.92 -25.04 28.47
C TYR A 18 -12.56 -23.74 28.97
N LEU A 19 -11.71 -22.73 29.13
CA LEU A 19 -12.08 -21.34 29.35
C LEU A 19 -11.31 -20.48 28.36
N ALA A 20 -12.02 -19.60 27.65
CA ALA A 20 -11.43 -18.66 26.70
C ALA A 20 -11.93 -17.24 26.97
N VAL A 21 -11.01 -16.27 27.00
CA VAL A 21 -11.32 -14.84 27.06
C VAL A 21 -10.75 -14.17 25.83
N TYR A 22 -11.58 -13.44 25.10
CA TYR A 22 -11.21 -12.81 23.83
C TYR A 22 -11.99 -11.52 23.63
N VAL A 23 -11.46 -10.64 22.78
CA VAL A 23 -12.14 -9.43 22.33
C VAL A 23 -12.74 -9.67 20.97
N GLU A 24 -13.96 -9.21 20.75
CA GLU A 24 -14.61 -9.19 19.44
C GLU A 24 -15.45 -7.92 19.29
N ARG A 25 -15.18 -7.14 18.25
CA ARG A 25 -15.78 -5.83 17.96
C ARG A 25 -15.69 -4.86 19.16
N GLY A 26 -14.56 -4.88 19.86
CA GLY A 26 -14.32 -4.05 21.04
C GLY A 26 -15.02 -4.53 22.31
N ALA A 27 -15.78 -5.63 22.25
CA ALA A 27 -16.43 -6.20 23.42
C ALA A 27 -15.64 -7.38 23.99
N LEU A 28 -15.56 -7.46 25.32
CA LEU A 28 -14.95 -8.60 26.00
C LEU A 28 -15.94 -9.78 26.00
N LYS A 29 -15.49 -10.92 25.53
CA LYS A 29 -16.27 -12.16 25.51
C LYS A 29 -15.53 -13.22 26.29
N PHE A 30 -16.29 -14.02 27.03
CA PHE A 30 -15.75 -15.24 27.61
C PHE A 30 -16.61 -16.44 27.26
N ARG A 31 -15.92 -17.56 27.07
CA ARG A 31 -16.51 -18.85 26.78
C ARG A 31 -16.05 -19.88 27.79
N LEU A 32 -16.99 -20.73 28.19
CA LEU A 32 -16.77 -21.81 29.12
C LEU A 32 -17.39 -23.10 28.57
N SER A 33 -16.65 -24.19 28.67
CA SER A 33 -17.15 -25.55 28.48
C SER A 33 -16.59 -26.46 29.54
N CYS A 34 -17.43 -27.37 30.04
CA CYS A 34 -17.04 -28.39 31.01
C CYS A 34 -17.30 -29.81 30.51
N GLY A 35 -17.27 -29.99 29.19
CA GLY A 35 -17.37 -31.29 28.51
C GLY A 35 -18.68 -31.52 27.76
N ARG A 36 -19.79 -30.93 28.24
CA ARG A 36 -21.13 -31.16 27.66
C ARG A 36 -21.60 -30.10 26.69
N GLN A 37 -21.52 -28.84 27.09
CA GLN A 37 -22.07 -27.72 26.34
C GLN A 37 -21.13 -26.54 26.44
N GLN A 38 -21.15 -25.67 25.43
CA GLN A 38 -20.46 -24.40 25.49
C GLN A 38 -21.41 -23.29 25.92
N MET A 39 -20.96 -22.43 26.82
CA MET A 39 -21.62 -21.17 27.15
C MET A 39 -20.76 -20.03 26.66
N THR A 40 -21.37 -19.10 25.92
CA THR A 40 -20.74 -17.82 25.56
C THR A 40 -21.47 -16.74 26.31
N LEU A 41 -20.72 -15.95 27.06
CA LEU A 41 -21.23 -14.78 27.73
C LEU A 41 -20.47 -13.57 27.20
N VAL A 42 -21.21 -12.49 27.03
CA VAL A 42 -20.70 -11.23 26.51
C VAL A 42 -20.93 -10.19 27.58
N GLU A 43 -19.87 -9.55 28.02
CA GLU A 43 -19.99 -8.29 28.75
C GLU A 43 -19.25 -7.26 27.95
N THR A 44 -19.97 -6.18 27.65
CA THR A 44 -19.41 -4.85 27.84
C THR A 44 -20.46 -3.83 27.43
N LYS A 45 -20.67 -2.86 28.33
CA LYS A 45 -21.25 -1.55 28.01
C LYS A 45 -20.20 -0.63 27.37
N TYR A 46 -18.91 -0.99 27.43
CA TYR A 46 -17.75 -0.16 27.09
C TYR A 46 -16.73 -0.88 26.20
N ASN A 47 -16.13 -0.16 25.25
CA ASN A 47 -15.14 -0.71 24.33
C ASN A 47 -13.81 -0.98 25.07
N VAL A 48 -13.32 -2.22 25.09
CA VAL A 48 -12.03 -2.62 25.70
C VAL A 48 -10.83 -2.51 24.75
N SER A 49 -11.07 -2.03 23.52
CA SER A 49 -10.06 -1.73 22.51
C SER A 49 -9.84 -0.22 22.36
N ASP A 50 -9.82 0.49 23.49
CA ASP A 50 -9.66 1.94 23.59
C ASP A 50 -8.21 2.40 23.77
N GLY A 51 -7.29 1.47 24.06
CA GLY A 51 -5.86 1.73 24.24
C GLY A 51 -5.47 1.99 25.69
N ASP A 52 -6.45 1.90 26.60
CA ASP A 52 -6.25 1.99 28.02
C ASP A 52 -6.07 0.63 28.67
N ILE A 53 -5.71 0.73 29.95
CA ILE A 53 -5.39 -0.41 30.78
C ILE A 53 -6.68 -0.98 31.35
N HIS A 54 -6.90 -2.28 31.11
CA HIS A 54 -8.00 -3.02 31.69
C HIS A 54 -7.49 -4.17 32.55
N ALA A 55 -7.94 -4.22 33.79
CA ALA A 55 -7.74 -5.36 34.68
C ALA A 55 -8.80 -6.42 34.39
N ILE A 56 -8.36 -7.64 34.07
CA ILE A 56 -9.24 -8.78 33.79
C ILE A 56 -9.02 -9.80 34.90
N PHE A 57 -10.07 -10.09 35.66
CA PHE A 57 -10.07 -11.12 36.68
C PHE A 57 -10.82 -12.34 36.16
N MET A 58 -10.16 -13.49 36.16
CA MET A 58 -10.73 -14.75 35.72
C MET A 58 -10.73 -15.74 36.87
N ARG A 59 -11.78 -16.53 36.99
CA ARG A 59 -11.87 -17.61 37.97
C ARG A 59 -12.46 -18.84 37.31
N PHE A 60 -11.88 -20.00 37.58
CA PHE A 60 -12.42 -21.28 37.15
C PHE A 60 -12.33 -22.28 38.29
N LEU A 61 -13.44 -22.90 38.64
CA LEU A 61 -13.56 -23.76 39.81
C LEU A 61 -14.38 -25.01 39.50
N LYS A 62 -14.01 -26.13 40.13
CA LYS A 62 -14.90 -27.27 40.35
C LYS A 62 -15.60 -27.08 41.71
N VAL A 63 -16.91 -27.21 41.75
CA VAL A 63 -17.74 -27.14 42.95
C VAL A 63 -18.43 -28.49 43.14
N GLU A 64 -18.29 -29.09 44.32
CA GLU A 64 -18.98 -30.35 44.65
C GLU A 64 -20.20 -30.03 45.51
N ASP A 65 -21.38 -30.51 45.09
CA ASP A 65 -22.58 -30.39 45.91
C ASP A 65 -22.52 -31.44 47.03
N ARG A 66 -22.71 -30.98 48.27
CA ARG A 66 -22.67 -31.86 49.44
C ARG A 66 -23.96 -32.69 49.61
N ASN A 67 -25.05 -32.28 48.96
CA ASN A 67 -26.39 -32.87 49.13
C ASN A 67 -26.82 -33.75 47.95
N SER A 68 -26.29 -33.51 46.77
CA SER A 68 -26.41 -34.41 45.62
C SER A 68 -25.02 -34.77 45.13
N SER A 69 -24.78 -36.02 44.73
CA SER A 69 -23.50 -36.49 44.16
C SER A 69 -23.07 -35.78 42.86
N SER A 70 -23.70 -34.66 42.52
CA SER A 70 -23.42 -33.81 41.37
C SER A 70 -22.25 -32.86 41.64
N SER A 71 -21.29 -32.84 40.73
CA SER A 71 -20.29 -31.78 40.66
C SER A 71 -20.67 -30.75 39.58
N PHE A 72 -20.28 -29.50 39.79
CA PHE A 72 -20.43 -28.41 38.85
C PHE A 72 -19.07 -27.80 38.55
N CYS A 73 -18.94 -27.19 37.39
CA CYS A 73 -17.87 -26.25 37.11
C CYS A 73 -18.46 -24.84 37.10
N MET A 74 -17.68 -23.87 37.55
CA MET A 74 -18.06 -22.47 37.52
C MET A 74 -16.91 -21.65 36.97
N GLY A 75 -17.21 -20.84 35.96
CA GLY A 75 -16.30 -19.84 35.41
C GLY A 75 -16.84 -18.44 35.68
N SER A 76 -15.98 -17.51 36.09
CA SER A 76 -16.34 -16.10 36.16
C SER A 76 -15.27 -15.21 35.56
N VAL A 77 -15.70 -14.16 34.86
CA VAL A 77 -14.83 -13.11 34.34
C VAL A 77 -15.36 -11.75 34.80
N LYS A 78 -14.47 -10.91 35.33
CA LYS A 78 -14.77 -9.54 35.77
C LYS A 78 -13.78 -8.58 35.11
N LEU A 79 -14.32 -7.49 34.57
CA LEU A 79 -13.55 -6.44 33.91
C LEU A 79 -13.50 -5.20 34.80
N ASN A 80 -12.32 -4.78 35.24
CA ASN A 80 -12.14 -3.64 36.14
C ASN A 80 -13.06 -3.76 37.36
N ASN A 81 -13.92 -2.76 37.58
CA ASN A 81 -14.95 -2.73 38.62
C ASN A 81 -16.36 -3.06 38.09
N SER A 82 -16.47 -3.78 36.97
CA SER A 82 -17.75 -4.25 36.43
C SER A 82 -18.38 -5.34 37.29
N TYR A 83 -19.61 -5.72 36.93
CA TYR A 83 -20.22 -6.94 37.46
C TYR A 83 -19.45 -8.16 36.96
N SER A 84 -19.34 -9.19 37.78
CA SER A 84 -18.78 -10.45 37.33
C SER A 84 -19.79 -11.15 36.43
N MET A 85 -19.37 -11.52 35.22
CA MET A 85 -20.13 -12.48 34.46
C MET A 85 -19.78 -13.89 34.94
N ASN A 86 -20.79 -14.70 35.21
CA ASN A 86 -20.61 -16.04 35.74
C ASN A 86 -21.32 -17.04 34.83
N GLY A 87 -20.74 -18.23 34.67
CA GLY A 87 -21.35 -19.36 34.00
C GLY A 87 -21.12 -20.64 34.81
N GLU A 88 -22.15 -21.46 34.94
CA GLU A 88 -22.12 -22.72 35.67
C GLU A 88 -22.59 -23.87 34.77
N GLN A 89 -21.93 -25.04 34.83
CA GLN A 89 -22.40 -26.27 34.17
C GLN A 89 -22.25 -27.48 35.08
N ARG A 90 -23.22 -28.39 35.01
CA ARG A 90 -23.16 -29.68 35.70
C ARG A 90 -22.21 -30.65 34.98
N LEU A 91 -21.30 -31.25 35.74
CA LEU A 91 -20.41 -32.31 35.29
C LEU A 91 -21.17 -33.64 35.20
N ALA A 92 -20.82 -34.50 34.24
CA ALA A 92 -21.37 -35.86 34.15
C ALA A 92 -20.76 -36.76 35.22
N ASP A 93 -21.52 -37.73 35.75
CA ASP A 93 -21.06 -38.63 36.82
C ASP A 93 -19.86 -39.52 36.38
N ASP A 94 -19.63 -39.71 35.08
CA ASP A 94 -18.52 -40.50 34.49
C ASP A 94 -17.41 -39.66 33.84
N GLU A 95 -17.51 -38.32 33.80
CA GLU A 95 -16.47 -37.49 33.17
C GLU A 95 -15.34 -37.13 34.14
N HIS A 96 -14.13 -37.58 33.81
CA HIS A 96 -12.91 -37.16 34.48
C HIS A 96 -12.65 -35.66 34.21
N PHE A 97 -13.09 -34.80 35.14
CA PHE A 97 -12.70 -33.40 35.15
C PHE A 97 -11.19 -33.30 35.40
N THR A 98 -10.43 -33.15 34.33
CA THR A 98 -9.00 -32.89 34.39
C THR A 98 -8.78 -31.39 34.42
N TRP A 99 -8.09 -30.91 35.45
CA TRP A 99 -7.70 -29.51 35.52
C TRP A 99 -6.89 -29.15 34.27
N PRO A 100 -7.20 -28.00 33.65
CA PRO A 100 -6.54 -27.61 32.43
C PRO A 100 -5.05 -27.37 32.66
N GLY A 101 -4.22 -28.07 31.90
CA GLY A 101 -2.78 -28.19 32.18
C GLY A 101 -1.92 -27.01 31.72
N ARG A 102 -2.45 -26.13 30.86
CA ARG A 102 -1.71 -24.96 30.33
C ARG A 102 -2.60 -23.74 30.15
N LEU A 103 -2.10 -22.59 30.62
CA LEU A 103 -2.63 -21.26 30.35
C LEU A 103 -1.84 -20.65 29.19
N HIS A 104 -2.54 -20.25 28.14
CA HIS A 104 -1.98 -19.50 27.03
C HIS A 104 -2.44 -18.04 27.13
N ILE A 105 -1.50 -17.10 27.02
CA ILE A 105 -1.76 -15.65 27.03
C ILE A 105 -1.33 -15.08 25.69
N GLY A 106 -2.11 -14.15 25.14
CA GLY A 106 -1.77 -13.47 23.88
C GLY A 106 -2.14 -14.25 22.61
N GLY A 107 -2.51 -15.52 22.73
CA GLY A 107 -2.80 -16.41 21.60
C GLY A 107 -2.64 -17.86 21.99
N ARG A 108 -2.45 -18.75 21.01
CA ARG A 108 -2.14 -20.17 21.24
C ARG A 108 -1.24 -20.73 20.15
N PRO A 109 -0.32 -21.67 20.47
CA PRO A 109 0.48 -22.38 19.47
C PRO A 109 -0.35 -23.18 18.47
N TYR A 110 0.22 -23.45 17.30
CA TYR A 110 -0.33 -24.41 16.34
C TYR A 110 -0.35 -25.82 16.94
N GLY A 111 -1.43 -26.57 16.68
CA GLY A 111 -1.60 -27.94 17.18
C GLY A 111 -2.18 -28.04 18.59
N VAL A 112 -2.49 -26.92 19.26
CA VAL A 112 -3.24 -26.94 20.52
C VAL A 112 -4.70 -27.31 20.26
N PRO A 113 -5.24 -28.33 20.94
CA PRO A 113 -6.66 -28.69 20.85
C PRO A 113 -7.55 -27.48 21.13
N THR A 114 -8.40 -27.13 20.16
CA THR A 114 -9.21 -25.92 20.17
C THR A 114 -10.58 -26.22 19.56
N PRO A 115 -11.69 -25.82 20.22
CA PRO A 115 -13.04 -25.89 19.65
C PRO A 115 -13.13 -25.13 18.33
N ALA A 116 -13.91 -25.63 17.37
CA ALA A 116 -14.02 -25.11 16.00
C ALA A 116 -14.28 -23.59 15.95
N GLU A 117 -15.08 -23.08 16.88
CA GLU A 117 -15.48 -21.67 16.97
C GLU A 117 -14.39 -20.74 17.53
N LEU A 118 -13.32 -21.29 18.10
CA LEU A 118 -12.15 -20.56 18.57
C LEU A 118 -10.95 -20.73 17.63
N VAL A 119 -11.02 -21.66 16.65
CA VAL A 119 -9.93 -21.95 15.71
C VAL A 119 -9.52 -20.70 14.93
N PHE A 120 -10.49 -19.90 14.48
CA PHE A 120 -10.23 -18.71 13.66
C PHE A 120 -9.90 -17.45 14.47
N LEU A 121 -9.89 -17.52 15.81
CA LEU A 121 -9.52 -16.37 16.61
C LEU A 121 -7.99 -16.18 16.56
N PRO A 122 -7.50 -15.05 16.01
CA PRO A 122 -6.10 -14.71 16.08
C PRO A 122 -5.71 -14.42 17.54
N GLY A 123 -4.41 -14.51 17.84
CA GLY A 123 -3.89 -13.97 19.10
C GLY A 123 -4.13 -12.46 19.19
N ILE A 124 -4.25 -11.94 20.41
CA ILE A 124 -4.32 -10.49 20.61
C ILE A 124 -2.96 -9.85 20.35
N VAL A 125 -2.96 -8.68 19.70
CA VAL A 125 -1.79 -7.81 19.61
C VAL A 125 -2.00 -6.64 20.56
N GLY A 126 -1.18 -6.57 21.60
CA GLY A 126 -1.31 -5.57 22.65
C GLY A 126 -0.34 -5.81 23.80
N CYS A 127 -0.51 -5.03 24.86
CA CYS A 127 0.32 -5.08 26.05
C CYS A 127 -0.36 -5.85 27.18
N ALA A 128 0.40 -6.72 27.84
CA ALA A 128 -0.03 -7.43 29.04
C ALA A 128 1.06 -7.35 30.10
N TYR A 129 0.65 -7.18 31.35
CA TYR A 129 1.55 -7.08 32.50
C TYR A 129 0.78 -7.45 33.78
N ASN A 130 1.50 -7.63 34.89
CA ASN A 130 0.94 -8.00 36.20
C ASN A 130 0.08 -9.28 36.18
N LEU A 131 0.59 -10.36 35.58
CA LEU A 131 -0.05 -11.66 35.67
C LEU A 131 0.01 -12.18 37.11
N GLU A 132 -1.16 -12.56 37.63
CA GLU A 132 -1.32 -13.20 38.94
C GLU A 132 -2.16 -14.46 38.77
N ILE A 133 -1.70 -15.57 39.33
CA ILE A 133 -2.41 -16.86 39.34
C ILE A 133 -2.50 -17.31 40.79
N ASP A 134 -3.73 -17.55 41.28
CA ASP A 134 -4.02 -18.01 42.64
C ASP A 134 -3.31 -17.22 43.76
N GLY A 135 -3.18 -15.89 43.58
CA GLY A 135 -2.53 -15.00 44.55
C GLY A 135 -1.02 -14.86 44.36
N GLN A 136 -0.42 -15.63 43.46
CA GLN A 136 1.00 -15.56 43.14
C GLN A 136 1.24 -14.70 41.89
N ARG A 137 2.04 -13.66 42.06
CA ARG A 137 2.52 -12.84 40.94
C ARG A 137 3.57 -13.62 40.16
N LEU A 138 3.42 -13.67 38.85
CA LEU A 138 4.33 -14.35 37.92
C LEU A 138 5.01 -13.33 37.00
N ASP A 139 6.26 -13.59 36.66
CA ASP A 139 6.97 -12.89 35.59
C ASP A 139 6.59 -13.52 34.25
N MET A 140 5.87 -12.78 33.42
CA MET A 140 5.30 -13.29 32.17
C MET A 140 6.36 -13.74 31.14
N ILE A 141 7.62 -13.35 31.33
CA ILE A 141 8.73 -13.74 30.43
C ILE A 141 9.57 -14.81 31.11
N ALA A 142 10.00 -14.60 32.35
CA ALA A 142 10.90 -15.53 33.04
C ALA A 142 10.22 -16.84 33.43
N ASP A 143 8.92 -16.81 33.77
CA ASP A 143 8.16 -18.01 34.16
C ASP A 143 7.47 -18.68 32.95
N ALA A 144 7.62 -18.14 31.74
CA ALA A 144 7.00 -18.69 30.54
C ALA A 144 7.67 -19.99 30.09
N VAL A 145 6.86 -21.03 29.87
CA VAL A 145 7.33 -22.30 29.28
C VAL A 145 7.72 -22.13 27.81
N GLN A 146 7.01 -21.28 27.05
CA GLN A 146 7.28 -20.98 25.65
C GLN A 146 6.70 -19.61 25.27
N GLY A 147 7.40 -18.87 24.41
CA GLY A 147 6.93 -17.61 23.83
C GLY A 147 7.43 -17.43 22.39
N LYS A 148 6.68 -16.69 21.57
CA LYS A 148 7.08 -16.32 20.21
C LYS A 148 6.49 -14.96 19.86
N ALA A 149 7.25 -14.14 19.14
CA ALA A 149 6.84 -12.81 18.68
C ALA A 149 6.37 -11.88 19.82
N LEU A 150 7.15 -11.86 20.90
CA LEU A 150 7.00 -10.92 22.01
C LEU A 150 8.00 -9.78 21.84
N ASP A 151 7.53 -8.56 22.01
CA ASP A 151 8.34 -7.35 22.07
C ASP A 151 8.06 -6.64 23.41
N GLU A 152 9.00 -5.83 23.89
CA GLU A 152 8.75 -4.98 25.07
C GLU A 152 7.65 -3.97 24.76
N CYS A 153 6.71 -3.81 25.70
CA CYS A 153 5.66 -2.82 25.59
C CYS A 153 6.28 -1.42 25.48
N PRO A 154 6.01 -0.67 24.39
CA PRO A 154 6.56 0.65 24.23
C PRO A 154 6.10 1.51 25.40
N ASP A 155 7.06 2.17 26.05
CA ASP A 155 6.77 3.17 27.06
C ASP A 155 5.75 4.15 26.45
N ARG A 156 4.73 4.63 27.18
CA ARG A 156 3.72 5.56 26.61
C ARG A 156 4.35 6.86 26.06
N ARG A 157 5.67 7.04 26.24
CA ARG A 157 6.53 8.13 25.73
C ARG A 157 7.63 7.67 24.75
N ALA A 158 7.72 6.40 24.37
CA ALA A 158 8.72 5.92 23.42
C ALA A 158 8.35 6.40 22.00
N ASN A 159 9.25 7.22 21.44
CA ASN A 159 9.03 8.12 20.33
C ASN A 159 8.72 7.41 19.00
N CYS A 160 7.44 7.38 18.61
CA CYS A 160 7.04 7.20 17.21
C CYS A 160 7.28 8.45 16.34
N GLY A 161 8.15 9.38 16.74
CA GLY A 161 8.50 10.55 15.95
C GLY A 161 7.33 11.44 15.47
N GLY A 162 6.15 11.36 16.11
CA GLY A 162 4.93 12.03 15.65
C GLY A 162 4.08 11.25 14.62
N LEU A 163 4.51 10.06 14.21
CA LEU A 163 3.73 9.15 13.37
C LEU A 163 2.45 8.71 14.11
N ARG A 164 1.29 8.92 13.48
CA ARG A 164 0.00 8.47 13.99
C ARG A 164 -0.55 7.34 13.14
N CYS A 165 -0.67 6.15 13.74
CA CYS A 165 -1.34 5.03 13.11
C CYS A 165 -2.87 5.15 13.27
N LEU A 166 -3.57 5.31 12.16
CA LEU A 166 -5.01 5.45 12.07
C LEU A 166 -5.70 4.08 12.15
N ASN A 167 -7.03 4.08 12.30
CA ASN A 167 -7.89 2.90 12.22
C ASN A 167 -7.46 1.74 13.14
N GLY A 168 -6.78 2.08 14.24
CA GLY A 168 -6.26 1.09 15.15
C GLY A 168 -4.96 0.40 14.70
N GLY A 169 -4.15 1.02 13.85
CA GLY A 169 -2.77 0.63 13.69
C GLY A 169 -1.99 0.75 15.00
N ILE A 170 -0.99 -0.09 15.17
CA ILE A 170 -0.08 -0.07 16.32
C ILE A 170 1.23 0.51 15.84
N CYS A 171 1.72 1.55 16.51
CA CYS A 171 3.03 2.09 16.18
C CYS A 171 4.12 1.26 16.86
N ARG A 172 5.17 0.90 16.11
CA ARG A 172 6.39 0.28 16.62
C ARG A 172 7.58 1.20 16.37
N ALA A 173 8.32 1.53 17.43
CA ALA A 173 9.61 2.21 17.28
C ALA A 173 10.62 1.26 16.62
N ASN A 174 11.55 1.80 15.82
CA ASN A 174 12.57 1.03 15.09
C ASN A 174 11.97 -0.01 14.11
N PHE A 175 11.00 0.43 13.30
CA PHE A 175 10.36 -0.43 12.30
C PHE A 175 11.10 -0.32 10.96
N ASP A 176 11.98 -1.27 10.67
CA ASP A 176 12.54 -1.40 9.31
C ASP A 176 11.64 -2.30 8.45
N SER A 177 11.05 -1.71 7.41
CA SER A 177 10.24 -2.40 6.41
C SER A 177 11.02 -3.42 5.56
N ASN A 178 12.36 -3.34 5.54
CA ASN A 178 13.25 -4.22 4.76
C ASN A 178 13.96 -5.30 5.59
N ALA A 179 13.83 -5.31 6.92
CA ALA A 179 14.53 -6.25 7.81
C ALA A 179 14.00 -7.70 7.77
N GLN A 180 13.14 -8.03 6.81
CA GLN A 180 12.62 -9.40 6.67
C GLN A 180 13.49 -10.32 5.80
N GLN A 181 14.66 -9.88 5.31
CA GLN A 181 15.51 -10.76 4.46
C GLN A 181 16.96 -11.00 4.89
N ASN A 182 17.58 -10.18 5.74
CA ASN A 182 18.96 -10.44 6.18
C ASN A 182 19.05 -10.12 7.67
N GLY A 183 19.31 -11.11 8.52
CA GLY A 183 19.26 -11.02 9.98
C GLY A 183 20.32 -10.12 10.64
N ASP A 184 20.64 -8.98 10.04
CA ASP A 184 21.46 -7.93 10.63
C ASP A 184 20.54 -6.86 11.23
N GLN A 185 20.51 -6.81 12.56
CA GLN A 185 19.82 -5.76 13.31
C GLN A 185 20.63 -4.46 13.20
N GLN A 186 20.42 -3.71 12.11
CA GLN A 186 20.89 -2.33 12.05
C GLN A 186 19.84 -1.45 12.73
N PHE A 187 20.18 -1.02 13.95
CA PHE A 187 19.38 -0.07 14.72
C PHE A 187 19.32 1.27 13.97
N ASP A 188 18.15 1.63 13.44
CA ASP A 188 17.88 2.99 12.99
C ASP A 188 17.27 3.77 14.16
N GLU A 189 18.00 4.75 14.69
CA GLU A 189 17.65 5.47 15.92
C GLU A 189 16.43 6.39 15.80
N ARG A 190 15.75 6.50 14.63
CA ARG A 190 14.75 7.57 14.38
C ARG A 190 13.51 7.22 13.54
N GLY A 191 13.28 5.97 13.16
CA GLY A 191 12.13 5.60 12.30
C GLY A 191 11.14 4.63 12.98
N GLY A 192 9.98 5.12 13.41
CA GLY A 192 8.86 4.28 13.83
C GLY A 192 7.94 3.96 12.63
N GLY A 193 7.24 2.83 12.66
CA GLY A 193 6.33 2.40 11.58
C GLY A 193 5.02 1.83 12.11
N CYS A 194 3.98 1.81 11.27
CA CYS A 194 2.65 1.33 11.65
C CYS A 194 2.43 -0.14 11.26
N ILE A 195 2.02 -0.94 12.25
CA ILE A 195 1.49 -2.29 12.03
C ILE A 195 -0.02 -2.17 11.89
N CYS A 196 -0.54 -2.46 10.70
CA CYS A 196 -1.95 -2.27 10.40
C CYS A 196 -2.82 -3.49 10.76
N PRO A 197 -4.01 -3.27 11.36
CA PRO A 197 -4.96 -4.35 11.59
C PRO A 197 -5.48 -4.91 10.26
N MET A 198 -6.01 -6.14 10.29
CA MET A 198 -6.56 -6.77 9.10
C MET A 198 -7.58 -5.86 8.39
N GLY A 199 -7.42 -5.72 7.07
CA GLY A 199 -8.26 -4.85 6.24
C GLY A 199 -7.77 -3.40 6.13
N TRP A 200 -6.61 -3.07 6.71
CA TRP A 200 -5.98 -1.75 6.59
C TRP A 200 -4.51 -1.87 6.15
N VAL A 201 -4.07 -0.95 5.31
CA VAL A 201 -2.70 -0.79 4.82
C VAL A 201 -2.35 0.69 4.69
N GLY A 202 -1.10 0.98 4.30
CA GLY A 202 -0.58 2.34 4.22
C GLY A 202 0.36 2.64 5.38
N ASP A 203 1.16 3.68 5.23
CA ASP A 203 2.23 4.03 6.18
C ASP A 203 1.64 4.44 7.55
N GLN A 204 0.37 4.86 7.58
CA GLN A 204 -0.42 5.21 8.76
C GLN A 204 -1.68 4.34 8.91
N CYS A 205 -1.82 3.22 8.20
CA CYS A 205 -3.04 2.40 8.20
C CYS A 205 -4.29 3.17 7.77
N GLU A 206 -4.12 4.15 6.89
CA GLU A 206 -5.14 5.04 6.38
C GLU A 206 -5.94 4.45 5.20
N ILE A 207 -5.43 3.39 4.57
CA ILE A 207 -5.99 2.81 3.36
C ILE A 207 -6.77 1.55 3.73
N ARG A 208 -8.06 1.54 3.43
CA ARG A 208 -8.92 0.36 3.61
C ARG A 208 -8.70 -0.63 2.47
N GLN A 209 -8.28 -1.85 2.80
CA GLN A 209 -8.03 -2.92 1.85
C GLN A 209 -9.14 -3.97 1.90
N CYS A 210 -9.47 -4.55 0.74
CA CYS A 210 -10.38 -5.68 0.65
C CYS A 210 -9.83 -6.92 1.37
N PRO A 211 -10.66 -7.66 2.14
CA PRO A 211 -10.29 -8.98 2.64
C PRO A 211 -9.94 -9.93 1.50
N CYS A 212 -8.79 -10.61 1.59
CA CYS A 212 -8.31 -11.63 0.64
C CYS A 212 -8.10 -11.18 -0.82
N ASN A 213 -8.10 -9.87 -1.12
CA ASN A 213 -7.94 -9.25 -2.46
C ASN A 213 -8.37 -10.14 -3.65
N PRO A 214 -9.65 -10.11 -4.05
CA PRO A 214 -10.19 -10.94 -5.13
C PRO A 214 -9.86 -10.44 -6.55
N CYS A 215 -9.19 -9.29 -6.69
CA CYS A 215 -8.77 -8.78 -7.98
C CYS A 215 -7.59 -9.62 -8.53
N GLN A 216 -7.58 -9.88 -9.83
CA GLN A 216 -6.53 -10.66 -10.49
C GLN A 216 -5.16 -9.96 -10.45
N VAL A 217 -4.08 -10.76 -10.36
CA VAL A 217 -2.64 -10.45 -10.49
C VAL A 217 -2.24 -8.98 -10.27
N ASN A 218 -1.66 -8.69 -9.10
CA ASN A 218 -1.06 -7.40 -8.74
C ASN A 218 -1.97 -6.17 -8.94
N SER A 219 -3.29 -6.38 -9.03
CA SER A 219 -4.29 -5.31 -9.10
C SER A 219 -4.64 -4.77 -7.72
N THR A 220 -5.06 -3.51 -7.69
CA THR A 220 -5.43 -2.83 -6.43
C THR A 220 -6.91 -3.01 -6.17
N CYS A 221 -7.27 -3.54 -5.00
CA CYS A 221 -8.67 -3.64 -4.57
C CYS A 221 -9.00 -2.53 -3.58
N LEU A 222 -10.07 -1.80 -3.88
CA LEU A 222 -10.55 -0.66 -3.10
C LEU A 222 -11.93 -0.96 -2.54
N MET A 223 -12.15 -0.63 -1.26
CA MET A 223 -13.45 -0.75 -0.60
C MET A 223 -14.15 0.60 -0.59
N SER A 224 -15.28 0.69 -1.29
CA SER A 224 -16.16 1.86 -1.28
C SER A 224 -16.82 2.06 0.10
N SER A 225 -17.41 3.24 0.30
CA SER A 225 -18.15 3.62 1.51
C SER A 225 -19.37 2.73 1.78
N ASN A 226 -19.98 2.17 0.73
CA ASN A 226 -21.11 1.25 0.81
C ASN A 226 -20.69 -0.23 0.92
N ASP A 227 -19.45 -0.51 1.34
CA ASP A 227 -18.85 -1.85 1.38
C ASP A 227 -18.81 -2.58 0.02
N GLN A 228 -19.00 -1.83 -1.07
CA GLN A 228 -18.80 -2.35 -2.42
C GLN A 228 -17.31 -2.37 -2.78
N MET A 229 -16.87 -3.50 -3.27
CA MET A 229 -15.50 -3.72 -3.74
C MET A 229 -15.34 -3.22 -5.19
N ILE A 230 -14.21 -2.57 -5.46
CA ILE A 230 -13.84 -2.07 -6.79
C ILE A 230 -12.40 -2.47 -7.09
N CYS A 231 -12.19 -3.14 -8.22
CA CYS A 231 -10.85 -3.46 -8.71
C CYS A 231 -10.31 -2.35 -9.62
N VAL A 232 -9.13 -1.83 -9.29
CA VAL A 232 -8.35 -0.96 -10.17
C VAL A 232 -7.23 -1.80 -10.77
N CYS A 233 -7.37 -2.12 -12.04
CA CYS A 233 -6.54 -3.12 -12.70
C CYS A 233 -5.10 -2.70 -12.88
N SER A 234 -4.21 -3.68 -12.77
CA SER A 234 -2.83 -3.55 -13.18
C SER A 234 -2.72 -3.30 -14.69
N TYR A 235 -1.58 -2.80 -15.15
CA TYR A 235 -1.33 -2.56 -16.58
C TYR A 235 -1.56 -3.84 -17.41
N GLY A 236 -2.24 -3.68 -18.56
CA GLY A 236 -2.53 -4.78 -19.48
C GLY A 236 -3.72 -5.66 -19.08
N ARG A 237 -4.55 -5.20 -18.12
CA ARG A 237 -5.75 -5.91 -17.66
C ARG A 237 -6.97 -5.00 -17.61
N ILE A 238 -8.13 -5.55 -17.93
CA ILE A 238 -9.46 -4.93 -17.77
C ILE A 238 -10.48 -5.95 -17.24
N GLY A 239 -11.72 -5.53 -17.01
CA GLY A 239 -12.79 -6.34 -16.43
C GLY A 239 -13.07 -5.94 -14.98
N SER A 240 -14.19 -6.41 -14.43
CA SER A 240 -14.59 -6.07 -13.06
C SER A 240 -13.67 -6.66 -12.00
N LEU A 241 -12.98 -7.75 -12.32
CA LEU A 241 -11.98 -8.42 -11.46
C LEU A 241 -10.59 -8.43 -12.11
N CYS A 242 -10.37 -7.65 -13.18
CA CYS A 242 -9.11 -7.59 -13.93
C CYS A 242 -8.71 -8.92 -14.61
N GLU A 243 -9.72 -9.69 -15.00
CA GLU A 243 -9.62 -11.03 -15.57
C GLU A 243 -9.25 -11.05 -17.06
N ILE A 244 -9.47 -9.95 -17.77
CA ILE A 244 -9.26 -9.87 -19.22
C ILE A 244 -7.91 -9.24 -19.52
N ALA A 245 -7.04 -9.95 -20.24
CA ALA A 245 -5.77 -9.42 -20.71
C ALA A 245 -5.94 -8.58 -22.00
N VAL A 246 -5.28 -7.43 -22.05
CA VAL A 246 -5.31 -6.53 -23.22
C VAL A 246 -3.92 -6.00 -23.54
N ASN A 247 -3.65 -5.78 -24.82
CA ASN A 247 -2.43 -5.12 -25.25
C ASN A 247 -2.66 -3.62 -25.37
N VAL A 248 -2.02 -2.84 -24.49
CA VAL A 248 -2.13 -1.38 -24.47
C VAL A 248 -0.98 -0.79 -25.27
N THR A 249 -1.28 -0.24 -26.44
CA THR A 249 -0.30 0.44 -27.30
C THR A 249 -0.27 1.95 -27.07
N ARG A 250 -1.40 2.53 -26.67
CA ARG A 250 -1.52 3.94 -26.30
C ARG A 250 -2.23 4.06 -24.95
N PRO A 251 -1.50 4.37 -23.87
CA PRO A 251 -2.09 4.34 -22.54
C PRO A 251 -2.96 5.58 -22.26
N GLN A 252 -4.16 5.31 -21.76
CA GLN A 252 -5.10 6.25 -21.19
C GLN A 252 -5.15 6.08 -19.68
N PHE A 253 -5.10 7.21 -18.99
CA PHE A 253 -5.09 7.35 -17.54
C PHE A 253 -6.43 7.95 -17.09
N ASP A 254 -6.99 7.43 -15.99
CA ASP A 254 -8.32 7.80 -15.48
C ASP A 254 -8.28 8.85 -14.37
N GLY A 255 -7.10 9.40 -14.06
CA GLY A 255 -6.91 10.38 -12.98
C GLY A 255 -6.71 9.74 -11.62
N THR A 256 -7.32 10.30 -10.57
CA THR A 256 -7.28 9.74 -9.21
C THR A 256 -8.64 9.23 -8.79
N PHE A 257 -8.67 8.02 -8.24
CA PHE A 257 -9.85 7.41 -7.67
C PHE A 257 -9.54 6.92 -6.25
N MET A 258 -10.31 7.40 -5.26
CA MET A 258 -10.14 7.06 -3.84
C MET A 258 -8.68 7.18 -3.35
N GLY A 259 -7.99 8.26 -3.73
CA GLY A 259 -6.59 8.50 -3.37
C GLY A 259 -5.55 7.70 -4.15
N HIS A 260 -5.96 6.79 -5.04
CA HIS A 260 -5.06 6.09 -5.94
C HIS A 260 -5.09 6.72 -7.33
N SER A 261 -3.96 7.27 -7.79
CA SER A 261 -3.82 7.72 -9.17
C SER A 261 -3.59 6.55 -10.13
N SER A 262 -4.09 6.67 -11.36
CA SER A 262 -3.62 5.90 -12.49
C SER A 262 -2.17 6.23 -12.80
N TYR A 263 -1.35 5.22 -13.08
CA TYR A 263 0.06 5.44 -13.42
C TYR A 263 0.65 4.30 -14.25
N LEU A 264 1.76 4.59 -14.94
CA LEU A 264 2.71 3.61 -15.44
C LEU A 264 4.07 3.87 -14.80
N SER A 265 4.76 2.81 -14.38
CA SER A 265 6.16 2.83 -13.97
C SER A 265 7.01 2.20 -15.07
N LEU A 266 7.99 2.94 -15.56
CA LEU A 266 8.90 2.55 -16.62
C LEU A 266 10.34 2.55 -16.09
N THR A 267 11.18 1.67 -16.61
CA THR A 267 12.63 1.73 -16.34
C THR A 267 13.25 2.84 -17.21
N PRO A 268 13.73 3.99 -16.70
CA PRO A 268 14.36 4.98 -17.57
C PRO A 268 15.62 4.41 -18.25
N PRO A 269 16.06 4.96 -19.41
CA PRO A 269 17.37 4.63 -19.97
C PRO A 269 18.47 4.92 -18.95
N PRO A 270 19.60 4.19 -19.03
CA PRO A 270 20.72 4.46 -18.15
C PRO A 270 21.22 5.90 -18.36
N PHE A 271 21.74 6.51 -17.30
CA PHE A 271 22.39 7.83 -17.34
C PHE A 271 21.48 9.07 -17.53
N ILE A 272 20.25 9.07 -16.99
CA ILE A 272 19.49 10.32 -16.76
C ILE A 272 20.10 11.06 -15.56
N ARG A 273 21.19 11.79 -15.79
CA ARG A 273 21.96 12.48 -14.74
C ARG A 273 22.13 13.96 -15.00
N GLU A 274 23.10 14.31 -15.84
CA GLU A 274 23.45 15.72 -16.08
C GLU A 274 22.88 16.25 -17.39
N HIS A 275 22.78 15.40 -18.43
CA HIS A 275 22.30 15.82 -19.74
C HIS A 275 21.39 14.79 -20.38
N PHE A 276 20.13 15.16 -20.60
CA PHE A 276 19.15 14.33 -21.27
C PHE A 276 18.02 15.18 -21.85
N GLU A 277 17.31 14.59 -22.81
CA GLU A 277 16.11 15.13 -23.40
C GLU A 277 15.02 14.06 -23.47
N MET A 278 13.78 14.50 -23.31
CA MET A 278 12.57 13.68 -23.35
C MET A 278 11.55 14.36 -24.23
N LYS A 279 10.91 13.58 -25.09
CA LYS A 279 9.76 14.01 -25.87
C LYS A 279 8.60 13.05 -25.61
N PHE A 280 7.41 13.57 -25.38
CA PHE A 280 6.19 12.77 -25.32
C PHE A 280 5.00 13.58 -25.80
N SER A 281 3.90 12.90 -26.10
CA SER A 281 2.64 13.52 -26.50
C SER A 281 1.56 13.26 -25.46
N PHE A 282 0.65 14.21 -25.26
CA PHE A 282 -0.54 13.98 -24.44
C PHE A 282 -1.83 14.56 -25.05
N VAL A 283 -2.96 13.96 -24.70
CA VAL A 283 -4.31 14.45 -25.02
C VAL A 283 -5.14 14.43 -23.75
N THR A 284 -5.96 15.45 -23.54
CA THR A 284 -6.94 15.47 -22.45
C THR A 284 -8.20 16.22 -22.87
N ASP A 285 -9.34 15.80 -22.33
CA ASP A 285 -10.65 16.46 -22.41
C ASP A 285 -10.85 17.49 -21.29
N ASP A 286 -10.03 17.46 -20.24
CA ASP A 286 -10.12 18.36 -19.09
C ASP A 286 -8.88 19.25 -18.97
N ALA A 287 -8.95 20.45 -19.55
CA ALA A 287 -7.90 21.46 -19.41
C ALA A 287 -7.81 22.08 -18.00
N ARG A 288 -8.78 21.86 -17.10
CA ARG A 288 -8.80 22.47 -15.77
C ARG A 288 -8.07 21.63 -14.72
N GLN A 289 -7.73 20.39 -15.04
CA GLN A 289 -7.04 19.50 -14.11
C GLN A 289 -5.67 20.05 -13.70
N VAL A 290 -5.24 19.63 -12.50
CA VAL A 290 -3.93 19.90 -11.95
C VAL A 290 -3.29 18.57 -11.60
N ALA A 291 -2.49 18.07 -12.55
CA ALA A 291 -2.13 16.66 -12.61
C ALA A 291 -0.66 16.42 -12.95
N LEU A 292 -0.17 15.26 -12.55
CA LEU A 292 1.18 14.81 -12.86
C LEU A 292 1.22 14.12 -14.24
N LEU A 293 2.03 14.63 -15.17
CA LEU A 293 2.26 13.98 -16.46
C LEU A 293 3.44 13.00 -16.39
N LEU A 294 4.55 13.41 -15.79
CA LEU A 294 5.77 12.63 -15.69
C LEU A 294 6.51 12.94 -14.38
N PHE A 295 7.06 11.92 -13.72
CA PHE A 295 7.90 12.09 -12.54
C PHE A 295 9.10 11.13 -12.58
N ILE A 296 10.27 11.65 -12.21
CA ILE A 296 11.46 10.87 -11.88
C ILE A 296 12.11 11.51 -10.65
N GLY A 297 12.45 10.71 -9.65
CA GLY A 297 13.04 11.24 -8.42
C GLY A 297 13.47 10.13 -7.46
N GLN A 298 14.05 10.52 -6.34
CA GLN A 298 14.34 9.57 -5.26
C GLN A 298 13.06 9.23 -4.49
N PRO A 299 12.90 7.98 -4.01
CA PRO A 299 11.78 7.61 -3.16
C PRO A 299 11.81 8.45 -1.88
N ILE A 300 10.71 9.11 -1.55
CA ILE A 300 10.52 9.73 -0.24
C ILE A 300 9.97 8.64 0.69
N ASN A 301 10.79 8.19 1.64
CA ASN A 301 10.31 7.33 2.72
C ASN A 301 9.70 8.24 3.79
N ALA A 302 8.57 7.83 4.37
CA ALA A 302 7.93 8.55 5.47
C ALA A 302 8.86 8.70 6.70
N ASP A 303 9.88 7.85 6.77
CA ASP A 303 10.83 7.73 7.88
C ASP A 303 11.94 8.79 7.89
N GLN A 304 11.99 9.68 6.89
CA GLN A 304 13.04 10.71 6.74
C GLN A 304 12.55 12.16 6.96
N VAL A 305 11.48 12.34 7.73
CA VAL A 305 11.19 13.64 8.35
C VAL A 305 12.08 13.75 9.58
N THR A 306 13.28 14.32 9.41
CA THR A 306 14.19 14.54 10.55
C THR A 306 13.53 15.47 11.59
N LEU A 307 13.86 15.26 12.88
CA LEU A 307 13.46 16.06 14.05
C LEU A 307 13.70 17.58 13.94
N ALA A 308 14.29 18.06 12.84
CA ALA A 308 14.49 19.46 12.52
C ALA A 308 13.41 20.06 11.59
N GLY A 309 12.41 19.28 11.14
CA GLY A 309 11.45 19.75 10.12
C GLY A 309 12.10 20.05 8.77
N ILE A 310 13.31 19.52 8.54
CA ILE A 310 14.02 19.61 7.27
C ILE A 310 13.57 18.39 6.48
N GLU A 311 12.62 18.58 5.55
CA GLU A 311 12.40 17.63 4.47
C GLU A 311 13.76 17.36 3.82
N GLU A 312 14.25 16.11 3.85
CA GLU A 312 15.44 15.77 3.09
C GLU A 312 15.18 16.14 1.63
N LYS A 313 15.89 17.18 1.16
CA LYS A 313 15.80 17.67 -0.20
C LYS A 313 16.22 16.54 -1.13
N LYS A 314 15.27 15.97 -1.85
CA LYS A 314 15.51 14.87 -2.78
C LYS A 314 15.57 15.38 -4.20
N ASP A 315 16.47 14.80 -4.97
CA ASP A 315 16.61 15.11 -6.38
C ASP A 315 15.37 14.61 -7.14
N PHE A 316 14.72 15.49 -7.90
CA PHE A 316 13.59 15.12 -8.73
C PHE A 316 13.46 16.00 -9.98
N LEU A 317 12.76 15.47 -10.97
CA LEU A 317 12.23 16.20 -12.11
C LEU A 317 10.78 15.75 -12.35
N ALA A 318 9.88 16.71 -12.51
CA ALA A 318 8.48 16.48 -12.76
C ALA A 318 7.93 17.38 -13.87
N VAL A 319 7.07 16.81 -14.70
CA VAL A 319 6.23 17.55 -15.65
C VAL A 319 4.79 17.48 -15.15
N SER A 320 4.17 18.64 -14.96
CA SER A 320 2.81 18.77 -14.46
C SER A 320 1.93 19.53 -15.45
N PHE A 321 0.66 19.18 -15.52
CA PHE A 321 -0.36 19.92 -16.24
C PHE A 321 -1.18 20.72 -15.23
N ILE A 322 -1.23 22.05 -15.38
CA ILE A 322 -1.81 22.96 -14.40
C ILE A 322 -2.73 23.93 -15.13
N ARG A 323 -4.04 23.65 -15.14
CA ARG A 323 -5.08 24.53 -15.70
C ARG A 323 -4.71 25.04 -17.10
N GLY A 324 -4.39 24.12 -18.00
CA GLY A 324 -4.02 24.41 -19.39
C GLY A 324 -2.53 24.68 -19.61
N HIS A 325 -1.73 24.95 -18.58
CA HIS A 325 -0.30 25.17 -18.72
C HIS A 325 0.48 23.89 -18.45
N VAL A 326 1.58 23.67 -19.17
CA VAL A 326 2.54 22.62 -18.81
C VAL A 326 3.64 23.27 -17.98
N ALA A 327 3.97 22.65 -16.85
CA ALA A 327 5.00 23.10 -15.94
C ALA A 327 6.11 22.06 -15.82
N LEU A 328 7.36 22.51 -15.85
CA LEU A 328 8.53 21.70 -15.53
C LEU A 328 9.04 22.15 -14.16
N THR A 329 9.15 21.21 -13.22
CA THR A 329 9.72 21.44 -11.88
C THR A 329 10.89 20.49 -11.67
N TRP A 330 12.02 20.99 -11.17
CA TRP A 330 13.16 20.15 -10.82
C TRP A 330 13.88 20.68 -9.58
N ASP A 331 14.42 19.77 -8.79
CA ASP A 331 15.34 20.04 -7.69
C ASP A 331 16.54 19.10 -7.81
N LEU A 332 17.74 19.63 -7.59
CA LEU A 332 19.02 18.93 -7.58
C LEU A 332 19.65 18.97 -6.17
N GLY A 333 18.81 19.06 -5.13
CA GLY A 333 19.17 19.09 -3.71
C GLY A 333 19.31 20.49 -3.11
N SER A 334 19.17 21.55 -3.90
CA SER A 334 19.38 22.95 -3.46
C SER A 334 18.10 23.78 -3.40
N GLY A 335 16.95 23.19 -3.75
CA GLY A 335 15.64 23.84 -3.81
C GLY A 335 15.03 23.77 -5.20
N ALA A 336 13.71 23.63 -5.26
CA ALA A 336 12.99 23.46 -6.51
C ALA A 336 12.97 24.73 -7.38
N ARG A 337 13.10 24.54 -8.70
CA ARG A 337 12.81 25.55 -9.72
C ARG A 337 11.63 25.08 -10.56
N ARG A 338 10.71 26.01 -10.88
CA ARG A 338 9.59 25.79 -11.78
C ARG A 338 9.61 26.76 -12.97
N ILE A 339 9.27 26.26 -14.15
CA ILE A 339 8.98 27.04 -15.35
C ILE A 339 7.66 26.57 -15.97
N PHE A 340 6.97 27.45 -16.69
CA PHE A 340 5.67 27.18 -17.31
C PHE A 340 5.70 27.51 -18.80
N THR A 341 4.84 26.87 -19.59
CA THR A 341 4.52 27.34 -20.93
C THR A 341 3.98 28.77 -20.90
N ALA A 342 4.33 29.58 -21.90
CA ALA A 342 3.90 30.97 -21.97
C ALA A 342 2.39 31.13 -22.21
N ARG A 343 1.77 30.16 -22.88
CA ARG A 343 0.34 30.14 -23.18
C ARG A 343 -0.27 28.79 -22.78
N PRO A 344 -1.56 28.75 -22.40
CA PRO A 344 -2.24 27.50 -22.17
C PRO A 344 -2.39 26.73 -23.48
N VAL A 345 -2.38 25.40 -23.40
CA VAL A 345 -2.73 24.52 -24.51
C VAL A 345 -4.25 24.40 -24.62
N SER A 346 -4.76 24.32 -25.85
CA SER A 346 -6.20 24.15 -26.11
C SER A 346 -6.62 22.68 -25.96
N VAL A 347 -7.80 22.41 -25.42
CA VAL A 347 -8.43 21.08 -25.54
C VAL A 347 -8.63 20.80 -27.03
N SER A 348 -7.94 19.79 -27.56
CA SER A 348 -7.96 19.45 -28.98
C SER A 348 -8.44 18.01 -29.17
N THR A 349 -9.47 17.84 -29.98
CA THR A 349 -10.02 16.54 -30.38
C THR A 349 -9.29 15.93 -31.59
N MET A 350 -8.48 16.72 -32.30
CA MET A 350 -7.88 16.34 -33.59
C MET A 350 -6.35 16.13 -33.54
N GLY A 351 -5.71 16.32 -32.38
CA GLY A 351 -4.28 16.11 -32.22
C GLY A 351 -3.80 16.40 -30.80
N GLY A 352 -2.83 15.60 -30.33
CA GLY A 352 -2.20 15.79 -29.02
C GLY A 352 -1.16 16.90 -28.98
N HIS A 353 -0.77 17.27 -27.77
CA HIS A 353 0.28 18.24 -27.50
C HIS A 353 1.62 17.52 -27.37
N SER A 354 2.60 17.91 -28.18
CA SER A 354 3.98 17.43 -28.10
C SER A 354 4.74 18.24 -27.06
N VAL A 355 5.22 17.58 -26.02
CA VAL A 355 6.04 18.15 -24.95
C VAL A 355 7.49 17.73 -25.17
N HIS A 356 8.40 18.69 -25.18
CA HIS A 356 9.84 18.48 -25.20
C HIS A 356 10.43 19.09 -23.93
N VAL A 357 11.09 18.25 -23.15
CA VAL A 357 11.78 18.62 -21.91
C VAL A 357 13.23 18.22 -22.07
N GLY A 358 14.14 19.04 -21.57
CA GLY A 358 15.52 18.65 -21.48
C GLY A 358 16.25 19.35 -20.35
N MET A 359 17.40 18.79 -20.01
CA MET A 359 18.26 19.27 -18.95
C MET A 359 19.73 19.19 -19.39
N ARG A 360 20.52 20.18 -18.96
CA ARG A 360 21.97 20.20 -19.08
C ARG A 360 22.56 20.90 -17.87
N GLY A 361 23.14 20.12 -16.97
CA GLY A 361 23.57 20.58 -15.66
C GLY A 361 22.39 21.16 -14.90
N ARG A 362 22.51 22.43 -14.49
CA ARG A 362 21.46 23.16 -13.77
C ARG A 362 20.38 23.77 -14.66
N VAL A 363 20.61 23.82 -15.97
CA VAL A 363 19.71 24.47 -16.92
C VAL A 363 18.74 23.44 -17.47
N ALA A 364 17.45 23.68 -17.30
CA ALA A 364 16.40 22.87 -17.88
C ALA A 364 15.52 23.72 -18.80
N TRP A 365 14.90 23.07 -19.79
CA TRP A 365 14.02 23.72 -20.75
C TRP A 365 12.75 22.92 -21.00
N LEU A 366 11.71 23.66 -21.36
CA LEU A 366 10.39 23.15 -21.68
C LEU A 366 9.90 23.82 -22.97
N GLN A 367 9.47 23.01 -23.93
CA GLN A 367 8.79 23.45 -25.12
C GLN A 367 7.54 22.60 -25.34
N VAL A 368 6.42 23.23 -25.66
CA VAL A 368 5.17 22.53 -25.95
C VAL A 368 4.62 23.00 -27.29
N ASN A 369 4.40 22.06 -28.21
CA ASN A 369 4.06 22.35 -29.60
C ASN A 369 5.06 23.35 -30.20
N ASN A 370 4.55 24.38 -30.89
CA ASN A 370 5.34 25.47 -31.48
C ASN A 370 5.43 26.70 -30.58
N GLN A 371 5.18 26.56 -29.27
CA GLN A 371 5.39 27.67 -28.33
C GLN A 371 6.91 27.95 -28.16
N PRO A 372 7.28 29.18 -27.75
CA PRO A 372 8.67 29.49 -27.41
C PRO A 372 9.22 28.56 -26.33
N THR A 373 10.47 28.14 -26.49
CA THR A 373 11.18 27.37 -25.46
C THR A 373 11.39 28.23 -24.23
N VAL A 374 10.94 27.73 -23.09
CA VAL A 374 11.15 28.37 -21.78
C VAL A 374 12.30 27.67 -21.11
N THR A 375 13.25 28.44 -20.57
CA THR A 375 14.44 27.93 -19.88
C THR A 375 14.47 28.42 -18.44
N GLY A 376 15.08 27.64 -17.57
CA GLY A 376 15.36 28.05 -16.19
C GLY A 376 16.60 27.38 -15.64
N ARG A 377 17.06 27.86 -14.49
CA ARG A 377 18.23 27.34 -13.79
C ARG A 377 17.88 27.02 -12.34
N SER A 378 18.25 25.83 -11.87
CA SER A 378 18.08 25.46 -10.45
C SER A 378 18.99 26.31 -9.54
N PRO A 379 18.54 26.59 -8.30
CA PRO A 379 19.36 27.19 -7.24
C PRO A 379 20.60 26.34 -6.89
N GLY A 380 21.55 26.95 -6.17
CA GLY A 380 22.72 26.26 -5.63
C GLY A 380 23.77 25.85 -6.66
N LEU A 381 24.63 24.90 -6.28
CA LEU A 381 25.79 24.46 -7.07
C LEU A 381 25.60 23.08 -7.70
N MET A 382 24.71 22.26 -7.15
CA MET A 382 24.48 20.89 -7.61
C MET A 382 23.87 20.88 -9.01
N SER A 383 24.44 20.06 -9.91
CA SER A 383 24.12 20.01 -11.34
C SER A 383 23.71 18.62 -11.84
N VAL A 384 23.62 17.64 -10.95
CA VAL A 384 23.35 16.24 -11.28
C VAL A 384 22.04 15.81 -10.64
N LEU A 385 21.19 15.14 -11.41
CA LEU A 385 19.98 14.50 -10.90
C LEU A 385 20.32 13.09 -10.40
N ASN A 386 20.24 12.87 -9.09
CA ASN A 386 20.44 11.55 -8.48
C ASN A 386 19.10 10.84 -8.23
N ALA A 387 18.35 10.50 -9.27
CA ALA A 387 17.05 9.82 -9.13
C ALA A 387 17.14 8.28 -9.09
N HIS A 388 16.13 7.64 -8.51
CA HIS A 388 15.93 6.19 -8.59
C HIS A 388 15.54 5.78 -10.02
N PRO A 389 15.87 4.57 -10.51
CA PRO A 389 15.56 4.14 -11.88
C PRO A 389 14.09 3.74 -12.07
N SER A 390 13.17 4.61 -11.64
CA SER A 390 11.73 4.47 -11.89
C SER A 390 11.19 5.79 -12.42
N LEU A 391 10.62 5.73 -13.61
CA LEU A 391 9.94 6.84 -14.24
C LEU A 391 8.45 6.61 -14.23
N PHE A 392 7.70 7.56 -13.68
CA PHE A 392 6.26 7.48 -13.58
C PHE A 392 5.59 8.36 -14.64
N LEU A 393 4.55 7.84 -15.29
CA LEU A 393 3.66 8.59 -16.18
C LEU A 393 2.25 8.67 -15.59
N GLY A 394 1.62 9.83 -15.76
CA GLY A 394 0.21 10.09 -15.44
C GLY A 394 -0.14 10.14 -13.95
N GLY A 395 0.72 9.68 -13.05
CA GLY A 395 0.45 9.66 -11.62
C GLY A 395 1.63 9.03 -10.88
N HIS A 396 1.42 8.59 -9.64
CA HIS A 396 2.44 7.88 -8.87
C HIS A 396 1.83 6.66 -8.14
N SER A 397 2.66 5.71 -7.73
CA SER A 397 2.19 4.49 -7.06
C SER A 397 1.64 4.77 -5.66
N SER A 398 2.19 5.78 -4.97
CA SER A 398 1.80 6.18 -3.61
C SER A 398 0.37 6.69 -3.52
N PHE A 399 -0.26 6.38 -2.38
CA PHE A 399 -1.57 6.89 -2.03
C PHE A 399 -1.52 8.40 -1.80
N ASN A 400 -2.49 9.14 -2.34
CA ASN A 400 -2.57 10.61 -2.29
C ASN A 400 -1.27 11.33 -2.68
N HIS A 401 -0.44 10.70 -3.52
CA HIS A 401 0.88 11.23 -3.86
C HIS A 401 1.78 11.51 -2.64
N SER A 402 1.60 10.78 -1.53
CA SER A 402 2.31 11.02 -0.25
C SER A 402 3.84 10.99 -0.36
N ARG A 403 4.37 10.24 -1.32
CA ARG A 403 5.81 10.10 -1.61
C ARG A 403 6.32 11.04 -2.72
N LEU A 404 5.55 12.04 -3.13
CA LEU A 404 5.99 13.09 -4.04
C LEU A 404 6.44 14.34 -3.27
N PRO A 405 7.42 15.11 -3.78
CA PRO A 405 7.89 16.34 -3.14
C PRO A 405 6.77 17.36 -2.91
N SER A 406 6.79 18.02 -1.75
CA SER A 406 5.83 19.04 -1.32
C SER A 406 5.78 20.26 -2.25
N ASP A 407 6.90 20.55 -2.93
CA ASP A 407 6.99 21.61 -3.94
C ASP A 407 6.02 21.42 -5.10
N LEU A 408 5.63 20.17 -5.43
CA LEU A 408 4.77 19.88 -6.57
C LEU A 408 3.30 20.25 -6.26
N PRO A 409 2.65 21.09 -7.09
CA PRO A 409 1.29 21.55 -6.86
C PRO A 409 0.29 20.50 -7.38
N LEU A 410 0.32 19.29 -6.83
CA LEU A 410 -0.44 18.16 -7.38
C LEU A 410 -1.73 17.94 -6.61
N HIS A 411 -2.84 17.86 -7.34
CA HIS A 411 -4.16 17.58 -6.77
C HIS A 411 -4.69 16.20 -7.17
N SER A 412 -4.30 15.71 -8.35
CA SER A 412 -4.75 14.41 -8.87
C SER A 412 -3.74 13.80 -9.83
N GLY A 413 -3.93 12.53 -10.18
CA GLY A 413 -3.36 11.92 -11.38
C GLY A 413 -3.95 12.57 -12.62
N PHE A 414 -3.26 12.38 -13.74
CA PHE A 414 -3.64 12.84 -15.05
C PHE A 414 -4.79 12.01 -15.61
N ARG A 415 -5.78 12.71 -16.15
CA ARG A 415 -6.87 12.14 -16.92
C ARG A 415 -6.68 12.49 -18.38
N GLY A 416 -6.48 11.47 -19.20
CA GLY A 416 -6.18 11.63 -20.62
C GLY A 416 -5.22 10.57 -21.12
N CYS A 417 -4.64 10.77 -22.29
CA CYS A 417 -3.68 9.84 -22.89
C CYS A 417 -2.28 10.44 -22.91
N ILE A 418 -1.26 9.62 -22.63
CA ILE A 418 0.16 9.98 -22.75
C ILE A 418 0.83 8.92 -23.63
N TYR A 419 1.53 9.31 -24.67
CA TYR A 419 2.08 8.37 -25.65
C TYR A 419 3.33 8.94 -26.36
N ASP A 420 3.97 8.14 -27.21
CA ASP A 420 5.17 8.50 -27.98
C ASP A 420 6.32 9.05 -27.12
N LEU A 421 6.55 8.44 -25.95
CA LEU A 421 7.67 8.80 -25.07
C LEU A 421 9.00 8.35 -25.68
N VAL A 422 9.89 9.31 -25.91
CA VAL A 422 11.23 9.12 -26.49
C VAL A 422 12.25 9.80 -25.61
N PHE A 423 13.37 9.12 -25.38
CA PHE A 423 14.53 9.63 -24.65
C PHE A 423 15.72 9.84 -25.55
N ARG A 424 16.53 10.85 -25.23
CA ARG A 424 17.87 11.05 -25.76
C ARG A 424 18.81 11.39 -24.63
N SER A 425 19.93 10.68 -24.52
CA SER A 425 21.02 10.99 -23.60
C SER A 425 22.32 11.00 -24.39
N ARG A 426 23.31 11.79 -23.94
CA ARG A 426 24.66 11.68 -24.49
C ARG A 426 25.39 10.59 -23.72
N GLU A 427 25.57 9.45 -24.37
CA GLU A 427 26.52 8.44 -23.94
C GLU A 427 27.94 9.02 -23.98
N PHE A 428 28.78 8.55 -23.07
CA PHE A 428 30.21 8.81 -23.03
C PHE A 428 30.80 8.43 -24.39
N ALA A 429 31.37 9.40 -25.12
CA ALA A 429 32.41 9.08 -26.07
C ALA A 429 33.57 8.51 -25.23
N ASP A 430 33.79 7.21 -25.33
CA ASP A 430 34.92 6.56 -24.68
C ASP A 430 36.20 7.29 -25.10
N ARG A 431 37.05 7.62 -24.12
CA ARG A 431 38.37 8.13 -24.43
C ARG A 431 39.14 6.94 -25.02
N ASP A 432 39.65 7.11 -26.24
CA ASP A 432 40.59 6.23 -26.94
C ASP A 432 40.04 5.34 -28.08
N GLN A 433 38.86 5.62 -28.67
CA GLN A 433 38.59 5.16 -30.03
C GLN A 433 37.98 6.24 -30.95
N GLU A 434 38.53 6.23 -32.16
CA GLU A 434 38.38 7.22 -33.22
C GLU A 434 36.93 7.38 -33.68
N PHE A 435 36.54 8.63 -33.86
CA PHE A 435 35.23 9.12 -34.28
C PHE A 435 34.72 8.44 -35.55
N ASP A 436 33.56 7.77 -35.47
CA ASP A 436 32.62 7.71 -36.61
C ASP A 436 31.46 8.67 -36.33
N HIS A 437 31.27 9.62 -37.23
CA HIS A 437 30.30 10.72 -37.15
C HIS A 437 28.84 10.29 -37.39
N HIS A 438 28.49 9.03 -37.11
CA HIS A 438 27.10 8.61 -37.12
C HIS A 438 26.44 9.05 -35.81
N ASN A 439 25.55 10.04 -35.94
CA ASN A 439 24.64 10.53 -34.92
C ASN A 439 23.63 9.43 -34.56
N THR A 440 24.08 8.37 -33.90
CA THR A 440 23.26 7.23 -33.50
C THR A 440 22.35 7.69 -32.36
N ILE A 441 21.19 8.23 -32.73
CA ILE A 441 20.09 8.47 -31.81
C ILE A 441 19.62 7.09 -31.35
N ASN A 442 20.12 6.61 -30.21
CA ASN A 442 19.62 5.40 -29.59
C ASN A 442 18.15 5.65 -29.21
N HIS A 443 17.23 5.14 -30.03
CA HIS A 443 15.79 5.22 -29.75
C HIS A 443 15.48 4.22 -28.63
N TRP A 444 15.41 4.71 -27.40
CA TRP A 444 15.07 3.89 -26.25
C TRP A 444 13.58 3.50 -26.30
N LEU A 445 13.30 2.20 -26.25
CA LEU A 445 11.94 1.67 -26.15
C LEU A 445 11.56 1.43 -24.68
N PRO A 446 10.49 2.07 -24.16
CA PRO A 446 10.07 1.91 -22.78
C PRO A 446 9.65 0.50 -22.42
N VAL A 447 10.27 -0.05 -21.37
CA VAL A 447 9.80 -1.27 -20.70
C VAL A 447 8.92 -0.87 -19.52
N VAL A 448 7.65 -1.28 -19.57
CA VAL A 448 6.69 -1.09 -18.48
C VAL A 448 7.02 -2.08 -17.37
N GLN A 449 7.33 -1.57 -16.17
CA GLN A 449 7.57 -2.39 -14.98
C GLN A 449 6.27 -2.71 -14.25
N SER A 450 5.39 -1.71 -14.09
CA SER A 450 4.10 -1.86 -13.44
C SER A 450 3.16 -0.72 -13.84
N GLY A 451 1.88 -0.84 -13.51
CA GLY A 451 0.93 0.25 -13.69
C GLY A 451 -0.40 -0.07 -13.03
N ARG A 452 -1.26 0.94 -12.92
CA ARG A 452 -2.57 0.87 -12.28
C ARG A 452 -3.55 1.76 -13.03
N GLY A 453 -4.75 1.27 -13.31
CA GLY A 453 -5.85 2.04 -13.89
C GLY A 453 -5.50 2.63 -15.26
N VAL A 454 -4.85 1.83 -16.12
CA VAL A 454 -4.44 2.25 -17.47
C VAL A 454 -5.14 1.40 -18.52
N ARG A 455 -5.75 2.06 -19.51
CA ARG A 455 -6.50 1.42 -20.61
C ARG A 455 -6.00 1.88 -21.98
N GLN A 456 -6.53 1.28 -23.05
CA GLN A 456 -6.24 1.75 -24.40
C GLN A 456 -6.96 3.08 -24.67
N CYS A 457 -6.21 4.05 -25.16
CA CYS A 457 -6.72 5.35 -25.56
C CYS A 457 -7.55 5.27 -26.85
N SER A 458 -8.81 5.70 -26.79
CA SER A 458 -9.71 5.82 -27.94
C SER A 458 -9.65 7.23 -28.54
N ILE A 459 -8.63 7.52 -29.34
CA ILE A 459 -8.66 8.69 -30.24
C ILE A 459 -9.04 8.15 -31.63
N PRO A 460 -9.99 8.77 -32.35
CA PRO A 460 -10.31 8.35 -33.72
C PRO A 460 -9.04 8.35 -34.57
N SER A 461 -8.75 7.21 -35.21
CA SER A 461 -7.60 6.99 -36.08
C SER A 461 -7.70 7.82 -37.35
N CYS A 462 -7.59 9.14 -37.26
CA CYS A 462 -7.43 9.98 -38.44
C CYS A 462 -5.95 10.15 -38.78
N ARG A 463 -5.59 9.57 -39.94
CA ARG A 463 -4.33 9.64 -40.73
C ARG A 463 -3.26 8.59 -40.38
N LEU A 464 -2.75 7.86 -41.37
CA LEU A 464 -2.01 8.41 -42.53
C LEU A 464 -2.40 7.79 -43.88
N ARG A 465 -2.75 8.62 -44.87
CA ARG A 465 -2.50 8.30 -46.29
C ARG A 465 -0.99 8.26 -46.47
N MET A 466 -0.41 7.06 -46.61
CA MET A 466 0.87 6.92 -47.30
C MET A 466 0.60 6.99 -48.80
N SER A 467 1.22 7.96 -49.46
CA SER A 467 1.36 7.98 -50.91
C SER A 467 2.08 6.71 -51.37
N LYS A 468 1.37 5.79 -52.04
CA LYS A 468 2.00 4.76 -52.87
C LYS A 468 1.83 5.18 -54.33
N ASN A 469 2.88 5.78 -54.88
CA ASN A 469 3.16 5.77 -56.31
C ASN A 469 4.56 5.17 -56.50
N SER A 470 4.60 3.88 -56.79
CA SER A 470 5.54 3.19 -57.71
C SER A 470 5.38 1.69 -57.45
N GLY A 471 4.82 0.99 -58.43
CA GLY A 471 4.42 -0.40 -58.30
C GLY A 471 5.57 -1.39 -58.28
N GLU A 472 5.24 -2.60 -57.83
CA GLU A 472 5.70 -3.85 -58.42
C GLU A 472 4.76 -4.98 -57.99
N ASN A 473 4.38 -5.81 -58.96
CA ASN A 473 3.53 -6.98 -58.81
C ASN A 473 4.24 -8.06 -58.00
N MET A 474 3.53 -8.71 -57.07
CA MET A 474 3.67 -10.16 -56.92
C MET A 474 2.44 -10.81 -56.30
N THR A 475 2.09 -11.94 -56.90
CA THR A 475 0.85 -12.71 -56.81
C THR A 475 0.86 -13.75 -55.69
N SER A 476 -0.36 -14.04 -55.21
CA SER A 476 -0.93 -15.37 -54.89
C SER A 476 -0.95 -15.89 -53.44
N LEU A 477 -2.10 -16.54 -53.15
CA LEU A 477 -2.45 -17.53 -52.11
C LEU A 477 -2.70 -16.95 -50.70
N GLY A 478 -3.87 -17.00 -50.08
CA GLY A 478 -5.09 -17.78 -50.28
C GLY A 478 -5.41 -18.54 -48.99
N SER A 479 -6.43 -18.13 -48.23
CA SER A 479 -7.41 -18.99 -47.55
C SER A 479 -8.29 -18.20 -46.56
N ASN A 480 -9.58 -18.49 -46.70
CA ASN A 480 -10.77 -17.99 -46.02
C ASN A 480 -10.68 -17.89 -44.49
N ASP A 481 -11.25 -16.81 -43.93
CA ASP A 481 -12.36 -16.94 -42.98
C ASP A 481 -13.21 -15.65 -42.95
N VAL A 482 -14.50 -15.88 -43.25
CA VAL A 482 -15.75 -15.11 -43.11
C VAL A 482 -15.70 -13.70 -42.49
N GLU A 483 -16.12 -12.72 -43.28
CA GLU A 483 -16.56 -11.38 -42.89
C GLU A 483 -17.92 -11.42 -42.14
N GLU A 484 -18.10 -10.55 -41.14
CA GLU A 484 -19.25 -9.64 -41.07
C GLU A 484 -18.87 -8.34 -40.34
N PRO A 485 -19.56 -7.21 -40.62
CA PRO A 485 -18.93 -5.91 -40.80
C PRO A 485 -19.17 -4.94 -39.65
N PHE A 486 -18.17 -4.10 -39.33
CA PHE A 486 -18.45 -2.78 -38.78
C PHE A 486 -18.19 -1.77 -39.89
N GLU A 487 -19.29 -1.32 -40.51
CA GLU A 487 -19.29 -0.09 -41.28
C GLU A 487 -19.00 1.09 -40.34
N ASP A 488 -17.75 1.54 -40.30
CA ASP A 488 -17.43 2.88 -39.84
C ASP A 488 -17.56 3.83 -41.04
N VAL A 489 -18.76 4.39 -41.18
CA VAL A 489 -19.05 5.52 -42.07
C VAL A 489 -18.25 6.74 -41.58
N CYS A 490 -17.50 7.35 -42.49
CA CYS A 490 -16.86 8.66 -42.29
C CYS A 490 -17.84 9.81 -42.53
#